data_AF-A0A5K1K3G8-F1
#
_entry.id   AF-A0A5K1K3G8-F1
#
_cell.length_a   1.000
_cell.length_b   1.000
_cell.length_c   1.000
_cell.angle_alpha   90.00
_cell.angle_beta   90.00
_cell.angle_gamma   90.00
#
_symmetry.space_group_name_H-M   'P 1'
#
loop_
_entity.id
_entity.type
_entity.pdbx_description
1 polymer ?
#
loop_
_entity_poly.entity_id
_entity_poly.type
_entity_poly.pdbx_seq_one_letter_code
_entity_poly.pdbx_strand_id
1 'polypeptide(L)'
;MVAVRLCSTIGFSIPVLLAAARPSPGSSSGSVPASFSPFSPQSGFNAVARSAGKLYFGTATNNYQLNDTAYVAILDDLAMFGQLTPAKAMKWNYTEPEQGVFTWDMGDQIVSLAQQGGKLMRGHNCVWHNDIPAWVTTTTWTAPELAHVVQEHCFNIVRHWAGQM
;
A
#
# COMPACT_ATOMS: atom_id res chain seq x y z
N MET A 1 -20.72 -4.06 -64.73
CA MET A 1 -21.77 -3.03 -64.69
C MET A 1 -21.21 -1.86 -63.89
N VAL A 2 -20.63 -0.88 -64.57
CA VAL A 2 -19.90 0.25 -63.98
C VAL A 2 -20.78 1.49 -64.12
N ALA A 3 -21.16 2.11 -63.00
CA ALA A 3 -21.97 3.31 -63.00
C ALA A 3 -21.06 4.55 -62.96
N VAL A 4 -20.98 5.22 -64.09
CA VAL A 4 -20.43 6.57 -64.29
C VAL A 4 -21.40 7.59 -63.70
N ARG A 5 -20.93 8.55 -62.90
CA ARG A 5 -21.67 9.78 -62.61
C ARG A 5 -20.87 11.02 -62.98
N LEU A 6 -21.60 11.92 -63.61
CA LEU A 6 -21.17 13.01 -64.46
C LEU A 6 -20.51 14.17 -63.72
N CYS A 7 -19.60 14.79 -64.47
CA CYS A 7 -18.99 16.09 -64.30
C CYS A 7 -20.04 17.22 -64.31
N SER A 8 -19.86 18.24 -63.46
CA SER A 8 -20.59 19.51 -63.56
C SER A 8 -19.61 20.68 -63.42
N THR A 9 -19.52 21.48 -64.47
CA THR A 9 -18.64 22.64 -64.65
C THR A 9 -19.36 23.94 -64.27
N ILE A 10 -18.76 24.76 -63.41
CA ILE A 10 -19.10 26.18 -63.19
C ILE A 10 -17.75 26.82 -62.80
N GLY A 11 -17.12 27.76 -63.50
CA GLY A 11 -17.60 29.00 -64.10
C GLY A 11 -16.79 30.13 -63.45
N PHE A 12 -15.63 30.49 -64.03
CA PHE A 12 -14.72 31.52 -63.48
C PHE A 12 -15.30 32.92 -63.72
N SER A 13 -15.38 33.74 -62.67
CA SER A 13 -15.58 35.18 -62.75
C SER A 13 -14.61 35.86 -61.79
N ILE A 14 -13.76 36.74 -62.33
CA ILE A 14 -12.78 37.55 -61.59
C ILE A 14 -13.39 38.94 -61.38
N PRO A 15 -13.42 39.46 -60.14
CA PRO A 15 -13.38 40.89 -59.90
C PRO A 15 -11.99 41.34 -59.42
N VAL A 16 -11.54 42.44 -59.99
CA VAL A 16 -10.30 43.16 -59.67
C VAL A 16 -10.45 43.96 -58.37
N LEU A 17 -9.30 44.09 -57.69
CA LEU A 17 -8.96 44.70 -56.40
C LEU A 17 -9.80 45.86 -55.85
N LEU A 18 -9.95 45.84 -54.52
CA LEU A 18 -9.72 47.03 -53.69
C LEU A 18 -8.90 46.63 -52.45
N ALA A 19 -7.64 47.04 -52.38
CA ALA A 19 -6.78 46.82 -51.22
C ALA A 19 -7.15 47.78 -50.09
N ALA A 20 -7.81 47.28 -49.05
CA ALA A 20 -7.99 47.97 -47.79
C ALA A 20 -6.91 47.50 -46.80
N ALA A 21 -6.02 48.40 -46.39
CA ALA A 21 -5.06 48.15 -45.31
C ALA A 21 -5.82 48.03 -43.98
N ARG A 22 -5.71 46.88 -43.29
CA ARG A 22 -6.28 46.65 -41.95
C ARG A 22 -5.41 45.68 -41.12
N PRO A 23 -5.49 45.79 -39.79
CA PRO A 23 -4.35 45.80 -38.87
C PRO A 23 -3.80 44.42 -38.52
N SER A 24 -2.57 44.40 -38.01
CA SER A 24 -1.87 43.23 -37.46
C SER A 24 -2.78 42.39 -36.54
N PRO A 25 -2.75 41.05 -36.63
CA PRO A 25 -3.43 40.22 -35.65
C PRO A 25 -2.74 40.41 -34.29
N GLY A 26 -3.44 41.05 -33.35
CA GLY A 26 -3.10 40.95 -31.94
C GLY A 26 -3.28 39.49 -31.52
N SER A 27 -2.25 38.90 -30.93
CA SER A 27 -2.30 37.57 -30.33
C SER A 27 -3.35 37.54 -29.23
N SER A 28 -4.56 37.11 -29.55
CA SER A 28 -5.59 36.79 -28.57
C SER A 28 -5.22 35.45 -27.92
N SER A 29 -4.66 35.51 -26.73
CA SER A 29 -4.49 34.38 -25.82
C SER A 29 -5.88 33.90 -25.37
N GLY A 30 -6.57 33.16 -26.23
CA GLY A 30 -7.81 32.49 -25.89
C GLY A 30 -7.52 31.37 -24.91
N SER A 31 -7.79 31.61 -23.62
CA SER A 31 -7.84 30.56 -22.62
C SER A 31 -9.05 29.66 -22.89
N VAL A 32 -8.82 28.54 -23.56
CA VAL A 32 -9.74 27.39 -23.50
C VAL A 32 -9.93 27.04 -22.03
N PRO A 33 -11.17 27.00 -21.48
CA PRO A 33 -11.39 26.43 -20.18
C PRO A 33 -11.19 24.92 -20.35
N ALA A 34 -9.97 24.46 -20.10
CA ALA A 34 -9.72 23.07 -19.94
C ALA A 34 -10.47 22.65 -18.67
N SER A 35 -11.68 22.14 -18.87
CA SER A 35 -12.45 21.42 -17.87
C SER A 35 -11.74 20.08 -17.64
N PHE A 36 -10.54 20.14 -17.08
CA PHE A 36 -9.98 18.97 -16.45
C PHE A 36 -10.87 18.73 -15.24
N SER A 37 -11.72 17.70 -15.28
CA SER A 37 -12.08 17.04 -14.03
C SER A 37 -10.75 16.78 -13.33
N PRO A 38 -10.50 17.33 -12.12
CA PRO A 38 -9.32 16.93 -11.40
C PRO A 38 -9.43 15.41 -11.33
N PHE A 39 -8.44 14.70 -11.87
CA PHE A 39 -8.20 13.36 -11.41
C PHE A 39 -8.10 13.54 -9.90
N SER A 40 -9.08 13.09 -9.14
CA SER A 40 -8.88 12.94 -7.71
C SER A 40 -7.92 11.76 -7.65
N PRO A 41 -6.60 11.95 -7.46
CA PRO A 41 -5.79 10.81 -7.08
C PRO A 41 -6.54 10.20 -5.90
N GLN A 42 -6.88 8.91 -5.99
CA GLN A 42 -7.22 8.17 -4.79
C GLN A 42 -6.02 8.38 -3.86
N SER A 43 -6.15 9.33 -2.94
CA SER A 43 -5.01 9.87 -2.22
C SER A 43 -4.57 8.80 -1.24
N GLY A 44 -3.35 8.28 -1.43
CA GLY A 44 -2.73 7.31 -0.52
C GLY A 44 -2.23 6.04 -1.19
N PHE A 45 -1.09 5.53 -0.72
CA PHE A 45 -0.37 4.41 -1.36
C PHE A 45 -1.20 3.12 -1.42
N ASN A 46 -1.94 2.81 -0.35
CA ASN A 46 -2.83 1.65 -0.33
C ASN A 46 -4.03 1.83 -1.27
N ALA A 47 -4.63 3.02 -1.32
CA ALA A 47 -5.76 3.28 -2.22
C ALA A 47 -5.36 3.08 -3.70
N VAL A 48 -4.18 3.58 -4.10
CA VAL A 48 -3.62 3.36 -5.45
C VAL A 48 -3.26 1.88 -5.68
N ALA A 49 -2.69 1.20 -4.68
CA ALA A 49 -2.36 -0.22 -4.81
C ALA A 49 -3.63 -1.07 -5.01
N ARG A 50 -4.70 -0.79 -4.26
CA ARG A 50 -6.00 -1.46 -4.36
C ARG A 50 -6.66 -1.21 -5.73
N SER A 51 -6.64 0.03 -6.23
CA SER A 51 -7.21 0.33 -7.56
C SER A 51 -6.41 -0.29 -8.70
N ALA A 52 -5.11 -0.55 -8.49
CA ALA A 52 -4.28 -1.35 -9.38
C ALA A 52 -4.43 -2.88 -9.18
N GLY A 53 -5.41 -3.34 -8.39
CA GLY A 53 -5.71 -4.75 -8.17
C GLY A 53 -4.76 -5.48 -7.21
N LYS A 54 -3.96 -4.76 -6.42
CA LYS A 54 -3.15 -5.37 -5.35
C LYS A 54 -3.97 -5.54 -4.08
N LEU A 55 -3.58 -6.50 -3.24
CA LEU A 55 -4.29 -6.78 -1.99
C LEU A 55 -4.12 -5.64 -0.97
N TYR A 56 -2.91 -5.08 -0.85
CA TYR A 56 -2.63 -3.96 0.03
C TYR A 56 -1.34 -3.24 -0.39
N PHE A 57 -1.14 -2.02 0.10
CA PHE A 57 0.16 -1.43 0.40
C PHE A 57 0.25 -1.26 1.92
N GLY A 58 1.35 -1.70 2.54
CA GLY A 58 1.45 -1.82 4.00
C GLY A 58 2.71 -1.19 4.57
N THR A 59 2.80 -1.17 5.89
CA THR A 59 3.98 -0.71 6.62
C THR A 59 4.25 -1.56 7.86
N ALA A 60 5.46 -1.48 8.38
CA ALA A 60 5.83 -2.08 9.66
C ALA A 60 5.80 -1.03 10.77
N THR A 61 5.58 -1.46 12.01
CA THR A 61 5.61 -0.59 13.19
C THR A 61 6.15 -1.32 14.42
N ASN A 62 6.53 -0.57 15.44
CA ASN A 62 6.92 -1.04 16.77
C ASN A 62 6.13 -0.29 17.85
N ASN A 63 5.92 -0.95 18.99
CA ASN A 63 5.14 -0.43 20.11
C ASN A 63 5.64 0.92 20.63
N TYR A 64 6.96 1.18 20.64
CA TYR A 64 7.50 2.46 21.10
C TYR A 64 7.10 3.66 20.22
N GLN A 65 6.67 3.42 18.98
CA GLN A 65 6.23 4.47 18.06
C GLN A 65 4.77 4.86 18.30
N LEU A 66 4.00 4.04 19.03
CA LEU A 66 2.55 4.23 19.20
C LEU A 66 2.19 5.40 20.15
N ASN A 67 3.18 5.99 20.82
CA ASN A 67 3.01 7.18 21.64
C ASN A 67 3.20 8.49 20.84
N ASP A 68 3.67 8.42 19.60
CA ASP A 68 3.79 9.57 18.70
C ASP A 68 2.47 9.73 17.91
N THR A 69 1.69 10.74 18.29
CA THR A 69 0.37 10.98 17.68
C THR A 69 0.44 11.36 16.21
N ALA A 70 1.50 12.03 15.77
CA ALA A 70 1.67 12.39 14.36
C ALA A 70 2.03 11.14 13.53
N TYR A 71 2.88 10.27 14.07
CA TYR A 71 3.17 8.97 13.45
C TYR A 71 1.92 8.10 13.36
N VAL A 72 1.16 7.98 14.46
CA VAL A 72 -0.05 7.15 14.51
C VAL A 72 -1.13 7.67 13.57
N ALA A 73 -1.27 9.00 13.42
CA ALA A 73 -2.24 9.57 12.47
C ALA A 73 -2.00 9.10 11.02
N ILE A 74 -0.73 8.98 10.58
CA ILE A 74 -0.40 8.47 9.25
C ILE A 74 -0.52 6.94 9.20
N LEU A 75 -0.11 6.25 10.28
CA LEU A 75 -0.21 4.80 10.38
C LEU A 75 -1.67 4.32 10.28
N ASP A 76 -2.59 5.05 10.91
CA ASP A 76 -4.02 4.73 10.99
C ASP A 76 -4.77 5.03 9.69
N ASP A 77 -4.27 5.94 8.85
CA ASP A 77 -4.86 6.22 7.54
C ASP A 77 -4.86 4.96 6.65
N LEU A 78 -6.06 4.40 6.43
CA LEU A 78 -6.26 3.20 5.62
C LEU A 78 -5.97 3.44 4.12
N ALA A 79 -6.11 4.67 3.64
CA ALA A 79 -5.75 5.01 2.27
C ALA A 79 -4.23 5.03 2.07
N MET A 80 -3.47 5.36 3.12
CA MET A 80 -2.01 5.25 3.13
C MET A 80 -1.53 3.80 3.32
N PHE A 81 -2.00 3.11 4.36
CA PHE A 81 -1.55 1.76 4.71
C PHE A 81 -2.73 0.81 5.02
N GLY A 82 -2.88 -0.23 4.21
CA GLY A 82 -3.89 -1.27 4.35
C GLY A 82 -3.43 -2.53 5.06
N GLN A 83 -2.20 -2.56 5.55
CA GLN A 83 -1.63 -3.72 6.21
C GLN A 83 -0.53 -3.32 7.22
N LEU A 84 -0.51 -3.94 8.40
CA LEU A 84 0.51 -3.71 9.43
C LEU A 84 1.34 -4.96 9.75
N THR A 85 2.64 -4.78 9.90
CA THR A 85 3.58 -5.83 10.32
C THR A 85 4.26 -5.43 11.63
N PRO A 86 4.17 -6.23 12.72
CA PRO A 86 4.96 -5.98 13.92
C PRO A 86 6.44 -6.21 13.65
N ALA A 87 7.26 -5.18 13.81
CA ALA A 87 8.69 -5.26 13.48
C ALA A 87 9.52 -6.02 14.54
N LYS A 88 9.06 -6.05 15.80
CA LYS A 88 9.71 -6.81 16.89
C LYS A 88 8.76 -7.66 17.72
N ALA A 89 7.55 -7.17 18.01
CA ALA A 89 6.66 -7.74 19.03
C ALA A 89 6.23 -9.20 18.81
N MET A 90 6.39 -9.74 17.59
CA MET A 90 6.08 -11.12 17.25
C MET A 90 7.31 -12.00 17.00
N LYS A 91 8.52 -11.50 17.29
CA LYS A 91 9.74 -12.32 17.23
C LYS A 91 9.88 -13.17 18.49
N TRP A 92 10.60 -14.28 18.39
CA TRP A 92 10.74 -15.28 19.45
C TRP A 92 11.07 -14.67 20.83
N ASN A 93 12.06 -13.77 20.91
CA ASN A 93 12.45 -13.17 22.19
C ASN A 93 11.36 -12.32 22.85
N TYR A 94 10.35 -11.88 22.09
CA TYR A 94 9.23 -11.07 22.57
C TYR A 94 7.96 -11.90 22.84
N THR A 95 7.84 -13.07 22.24
CA THR A 95 6.67 -13.94 22.38
C THR A 95 6.90 -15.09 23.34
N GLU A 96 8.15 -15.56 23.51
CA GLU A 96 8.52 -16.63 24.43
C GLU A 96 9.89 -16.36 25.07
N PRO A 97 10.01 -15.33 25.94
CA PRO A 97 11.28 -14.93 26.55
C PRO A 97 11.90 -16.02 27.44
N GLU A 98 11.07 -16.89 28.01
CA GLU A 98 11.46 -18.10 28.75
C GLU A 98 10.72 -19.30 28.15
N GLN A 99 11.33 -20.48 28.15
CA GLN A 99 10.74 -21.67 27.52
C GLN A 99 9.36 -21.99 28.10
N GLY A 100 8.34 -22.04 27.25
CA GLY A 100 6.94 -22.29 27.62
C GLY A 100 6.21 -21.11 28.28
N VAL A 101 6.88 -19.96 28.50
CA VAL A 101 6.27 -18.75 29.05
C VAL A 101 6.02 -17.76 27.91
N PHE A 102 4.77 -17.65 27.49
CA PHE A 102 4.39 -16.80 26.38
C PHE A 102 3.89 -15.41 26.82
N THR A 103 4.26 -14.40 26.04
CA THR A 103 3.82 -13.01 26.21
C THR A 103 3.22 -12.47 24.92
N TRP A 104 2.02 -11.89 25.02
CA TRP A 104 1.23 -11.50 23.83
C TRP A 104 0.95 -10.01 23.73
N ASP A 105 0.98 -9.29 24.85
CA ASP A 105 0.49 -7.91 24.98
C ASP A 105 1.01 -6.96 23.89
N MET A 106 2.31 -7.01 23.59
CA MET A 106 2.90 -6.15 22.56
C MET A 106 2.42 -6.50 21.14
N GLY A 107 2.25 -7.79 20.84
CA GLY A 107 1.70 -8.24 19.56
C GLY A 107 0.22 -7.90 19.44
N ASP A 108 -0.55 -8.15 20.50
CA ASP A 108 -1.98 -7.89 20.60
C ASP A 108 -2.31 -6.41 20.46
N GLN A 109 -1.45 -5.52 20.98
CA GLN A 109 -1.60 -4.08 20.78
C GLN A 109 -1.56 -3.70 19.30
N ILE A 110 -0.64 -4.27 18.50
CA ILE A 110 -0.53 -3.95 17.06
C ILE A 110 -1.63 -4.63 16.26
N VAL A 111 -2.00 -5.87 16.61
CA VAL A 111 -3.16 -6.57 16.00
C VAL A 111 -4.44 -5.77 16.22
N SER A 112 -4.67 -5.29 17.44
CA SER A 112 -5.84 -4.47 17.79
C SER A 112 -5.89 -3.19 16.97
N LEU A 113 -4.74 -2.50 16.80
CA LEU A 113 -4.64 -1.31 15.96
C LEU A 113 -5.00 -1.61 14.50
N ALA A 114 -4.49 -2.72 13.95
CA ALA A 114 -4.81 -3.12 12.59
C ALA A 114 -6.30 -3.43 12.41
N GLN A 115 -6.90 -4.19 13.34
CA GLN A 115 -8.32 -4.54 13.30
C GLN A 115 -9.21 -3.30 13.40
N GLN A 116 -8.90 -2.37 14.30
CA GLN A 116 -9.64 -1.10 14.45
C GLN A 116 -9.57 -0.26 13.17
N GLY A 117 -8.41 -0.23 12.50
CA GLY A 117 -8.22 0.48 11.24
C GLY A 117 -8.68 -0.28 9.99
N GLY A 118 -9.27 -1.48 10.11
CA GLY A 118 -9.66 -2.31 8.97
C GLY A 118 -8.49 -2.77 8.10
N LYS A 119 -7.30 -2.89 8.69
CA LYS A 119 -6.04 -3.25 8.03
C LYS A 119 -5.81 -4.76 8.13
N LEU A 120 -5.18 -5.32 7.10
CA LEU A 120 -4.67 -6.69 7.14
C LEU A 120 -3.45 -6.78 8.07
N MET A 121 -3.13 -7.99 8.52
CA MET A 121 -1.94 -8.24 9.33
C MET A 121 -0.99 -9.19 8.63
N ARG A 122 0.29 -9.06 8.95
CA ARG A 122 1.29 -10.08 8.60
C ARG A 122 2.07 -10.47 9.84
N GLY A 123 1.98 -11.75 10.19
CA GLY A 123 2.84 -12.33 11.20
C GLY A 123 4.31 -12.25 10.79
N HIS A 124 5.14 -11.71 11.67
CA HIS A 124 6.60 -11.62 11.48
C HIS A 124 7.28 -11.76 12.85
N ASN A 125 7.73 -12.94 13.24
CA ASN A 125 7.86 -14.21 12.51
C ASN A 125 7.94 -15.36 13.52
N CYS A 126 7.80 -16.62 13.09
CA CYS A 126 8.02 -17.73 14.03
C CYS A 126 9.50 -18.05 14.27
N VAL A 127 10.30 -18.24 13.20
CA VAL A 127 11.67 -18.73 13.33
C VAL A 127 12.64 -17.79 12.63
N TRP A 128 13.62 -17.30 13.37
CA TRP A 128 14.72 -16.48 12.86
C TRP A 128 15.95 -16.58 13.76
N HIS A 129 17.13 -16.31 13.21
CA HIS A 129 18.39 -16.43 13.95
C HIS A 129 18.72 -15.20 14.82
N ASN A 130 18.01 -14.09 14.62
CA ASN A 130 18.21 -12.85 15.36
C ASN A 130 16.96 -12.54 16.22
N ASP A 131 17.13 -11.74 17.28
CA ASP A 131 16.10 -11.50 18.30
C ASP A 131 15.47 -12.84 18.81
N ILE A 132 16.33 -13.83 19.08
CA ILE A 132 16.00 -15.15 19.64
C ILE A 132 16.40 -15.19 21.12
N PRO A 133 15.61 -15.82 22.02
CA PRO A 133 15.92 -15.78 23.44
C PRO A 133 17.16 -16.62 23.80
N ALA A 134 17.82 -16.23 24.88
CA ALA A 134 19.08 -16.86 25.30
C ALA A 134 18.90 -18.37 25.55
N TRP A 135 17.78 -18.80 26.14
CA TRP A 135 17.54 -20.21 26.45
C TRP A 135 17.54 -21.13 25.22
N VAL A 136 17.23 -20.61 24.03
CA VAL A 136 17.33 -21.38 22.78
C VAL A 136 18.79 -21.52 22.34
N THR A 137 19.59 -20.46 22.50
CA THR A 137 20.96 -20.39 21.96
C THR A 137 22.04 -20.89 22.92
N THR A 138 21.78 -20.91 24.23
CA THR A 138 22.73 -21.40 25.24
C THR A 138 22.55 -22.87 25.57
N THR A 139 21.43 -23.47 25.17
CA THR A 139 21.15 -24.90 25.36
C THR A 139 21.79 -25.73 24.25
N THR A 140 22.43 -26.84 24.62
CA THR A 140 22.88 -27.84 23.64
C THR A 140 21.71 -28.76 23.33
N TRP A 141 21.22 -28.70 22.10
CA TRP A 141 20.10 -29.52 21.64
C TRP A 141 20.56 -30.69 20.78
N THR A 142 19.87 -31.81 20.88
CA THR A 142 19.79 -32.75 19.77
C THR A 142 18.82 -32.22 18.70
N ALA A 143 18.95 -32.70 17.47
CA ALA A 143 18.04 -32.35 16.38
C ALA A 143 16.54 -32.57 16.71
N PRO A 144 16.11 -33.72 17.29
CA PRO A 144 14.69 -33.92 17.62
C PRO A 144 14.19 -32.98 18.73
N GLU A 145 15.02 -32.64 19.72
CA GLU A 145 14.63 -31.72 20.79
C GLU A 145 14.42 -30.30 20.25
N LEU A 146 15.36 -29.77 19.45
CA LEU A 146 15.20 -28.44 18.86
C LEU A 146 14.02 -28.40 17.88
N ALA A 147 13.79 -29.47 17.12
CA ALA A 147 12.63 -29.56 16.24
C ALA A 147 11.31 -29.48 17.03
N HIS A 148 11.22 -30.15 18.18
CA HIS A 148 10.05 -30.05 19.06
C HIS A 148 9.87 -28.64 19.61
N VAL A 149 10.95 -28.01 20.09
CA VAL A 149 10.94 -26.61 20.58
C VAL A 149 10.43 -25.64 19.52
N VAL A 150 10.92 -25.75 18.28
CA VAL A 150 10.47 -24.91 17.16
C VAL A 150 8.99 -25.17 16.83
N GLN A 151 8.56 -26.43 16.85
CA GLN A 151 7.16 -26.78 16.57
C GLN A 151 6.22 -26.20 17.63
N GLU A 152 6.54 -26.35 18.92
CA GLU A 152 5.75 -25.78 20.01
C GLU A 152 5.70 -24.25 19.93
N HIS A 153 6.83 -23.60 19.67
CA HIS A 153 6.88 -22.14 19.52
C HIS A 153 5.97 -21.65 18.38
N CYS A 154 6.10 -22.24 17.18
CA CYS A 154 5.28 -21.86 16.04
C CYS A 154 3.81 -22.19 16.25
N PHE A 155 3.50 -23.34 16.84
CA PHE A 155 2.13 -23.74 17.11
C PHE A 155 1.44 -22.73 18.03
N ASN A 156 2.09 -22.32 19.12
CA ASN A 156 1.50 -21.36 20.07
C ASN A 156 1.33 -19.97 19.44
N ILE A 157 2.32 -19.46 18.70
CA ILE A 157 2.20 -18.19 17.96
C ILE A 157 1.02 -18.22 16.99
N VAL A 158 0.94 -19.23 16.14
CA VAL A 158 -0.11 -19.33 15.11
C VAL A 158 -1.48 -19.54 15.75
N ARG A 159 -1.55 -20.34 16.81
CA ARG A 159 -2.79 -20.60 17.55
C ARG A 159 -3.34 -19.35 18.22
N HIS A 160 -2.49 -18.54 18.86
CA HIS A 160 -2.92 -17.32 19.56
C HIS A 160 -3.56 -16.31 18.60
N TRP A 161 -2.93 -16.07 17.44
CA TRP A 161 -3.43 -15.11 16.45
C TRP A 161 -4.27 -15.72 15.32
N ALA A 162 -4.75 -16.96 15.48
CA ALA A 162 -5.58 -17.62 14.49
C ALA A 162 -6.85 -16.80 14.18
N GLY A 163 -7.10 -16.51 12.90
CA GLY A 163 -8.25 -15.73 12.44
C GLY A 163 -8.15 -14.22 12.69
N GLN A 164 -7.05 -13.75 13.29
CA GLN A 164 -6.79 -12.33 13.54
C GLN A 164 -5.82 -11.71 12.53
N MET A 165 -5.22 -12.56 11.67
CA MET A 165 -4.22 -12.20 10.66
C MET A 165 -4.68 -12.54 9.25
#